data_AF-A0A7S3J2B0-F1
#
_entry.id   AF-A0A7S3J2B0-F1
#
_cell.length_a   1.000
_cell.length_b   1.000
_cell.length_c   1.000
_cell.angle_alpha   90.00
_cell.angle_beta   90.00
_cell.angle_gamma   90.00
#
_symmetry.space_group_name_H-M   'P 1'
#
loop_
_entity.id
_entity.type
_entity.pdbx_description
1 polymer ?
#
loop_
_entity_poly.entity_id
_entity_poly.type
_entity_poly.pdbx_seq_one_letter_code
_entity_poly.pdbx_strand_id
1 'polypeptide(L)'
;ILFWPNSVFSQLISIKVYDQKEKFEEDKHESNWDWTQGFSVKDVGVLSIQARSCKSSHRYKLIRVDKRLIENTIFVIVEEEDLQQPTYMIENCSKYVSLMVHQPGFPKTVDYIDVMEKIPFGIINPEEGSHSIICQFCIGSLKSNPKMVDEVEFRINIEEMDKNELIKIPTGFCQGRILYMRTYTDGSVSSQKNTEKSGRITKYIKFTDTFDEDLDEDETVKAHTLEINVKELGFSLISQVSKFDRKEIAYIYMKDIEFEIMETEKHKKFLFSMNSFQIDNQINYNILFPVILKPTK
;
A
#
# COMPACT_ATOMS: atom_id res chain seq x y z
N ILE A 1 -18.38 6.93 10.85
CA ILE A 1 -17.56 7.63 9.85
C ILE A 1 -18.51 8.49 9.03
N LEU A 2 -18.23 9.78 8.88
CA LEU A 2 -18.99 10.69 8.02
C LEU A 2 -18.14 11.04 6.79
N PHE A 3 -18.78 11.17 5.63
CA PHE A 3 -18.13 11.46 4.34
C PHE A 3 -18.50 12.88 3.88
N TRP A 4 -17.54 13.64 3.37
CA TRP A 4 -17.78 14.96 2.77
C TRP A 4 -17.13 15.06 1.39
N PRO A 5 -17.90 15.08 0.29
CA PRO A 5 -17.37 15.32 -1.05
C PRO A 5 -17.16 16.83 -1.27
N ASN A 6 -15.96 17.23 -1.69
CA ASN A 6 -15.63 18.64 -1.94
C ASN A 6 -16.12 19.07 -3.35
N SER A 7 -17.02 20.05 -3.43
CA SER A 7 -17.87 20.34 -4.61
C SER A 7 -17.16 20.98 -5.82
N VAL A 8 -15.84 21.17 -5.78
CA VAL A 8 -15.01 21.62 -6.91
C VAL A 8 -13.97 20.56 -7.33
N PHE A 9 -13.76 19.52 -6.51
CA PHE A 9 -12.81 18.42 -6.68
C PHE A 9 -13.52 17.09 -6.38
N SER A 10 -14.38 16.62 -7.27
CA SER A 10 -15.33 15.51 -7.05
C SER A 10 -14.71 14.11 -6.85
N GLN A 11 -13.45 14.02 -6.41
CA GLN A 11 -12.67 12.78 -6.38
C GLN A 11 -11.89 12.57 -5.07
N LEU A 12 -12.01 13.48 -4.10
CA LEU A 12 -11.36 13.35 -2.80
C LEU A 12 -12.35 12.95 -1.71
N ILE A 13 -11.93 12.04 -0.85
CA ILE A 13 -12.65 11.63 0.36
C ILE A 13 -11.81 11.99 1.59
N SER A 14 -12.43 12.66 2.56
CA SER A 14 -11.88 12.86 3.90
C SER A 14 -12.68 12.06 4.92
N ILE A 15 -12.01 11.60 5.97
CA ILE A 15 -12.61 10.80 7.04
C ILE A 15 -12.57 11.58 8.35
N LYS A 16 -13.64 11.49 9.13
CA LYS A 16 -13.68 11.97 10.52
C LYS A 16 -14.05 10.85 11.47
N VAL A 17 -13.23 10.69 12.50
CA VAL A 17 -13.45 9.71 13.57
C VAL A 17 -14.38 10.30 14.63
N TYR A 18 -15.27 9.48 15.16
CA TYR A 18 -16.15 9.80 16.28
C TYR A 18 -16.08 8.67 17.30
N ASP A 19 -15.82 8.99 18.56
CA ASP A 19 -15.85 8.02 19.65
C ASP A 19 -17.26 7.97 20.26
N GLN A 20 -17.86 6.78 20.34
CA GLN A 20 -19.22 6.65 20.87
C GLN A 20 -19.29 6.92 22.38
N LYS A 21 -18.18 6.75 23.11
CA LYS A 21 -18.13 7.00 24.56
C LYS A 21 -18.23 8.47 24.93
N GLU A 22 -18.02 9.37 23.98
CA GLU A 22 -18.06 10.83 24.18
C GLU A 22 -19.47 11.42 24.06
N LYS A 23 -20.50 10.60 23.79
CA LYS A 23 -21.90 11.05 23.61
C LYS A 23 -22.67 11.33 24.91
N PHE A 24 -22.10 11.07 26.09
CA PHE A 24 -22.83 11.18 27.37
C PHE A 24 -22.55 12.45 28.17
N GLU A 25 -21.64 13.31 27.73
CA GLU A 25 -21.48 14.65 28.33
C GLU A 25 -22.20 15.67 27.43
N GLU A 26 -23.24 16.29 27.97
CA GLU A 26 -24.21 17.16 27.27
C GLU A 26 -23.63 18.48 26.72
N ASP A 27 -22.32 18.61 26.58
CA ASP A 27 -21.66 19.81 26.06
C ASP A 27 -20.76 19.53 24.84
N LYS A 28 -21.27 19.99 23.69
CA LYS A 28 -20.57 20.49 22.49
C LYS A 28 -20.12 19.49 21.41
N HIS A 29 -20.69 19.76 20.23
CA HIS A 29 -20.60 19.11 18.92
C HIS A 29 -19.21 19.01 18.26
N GLU A 30 -18.10 19.13 19.00
CA GLU A 30 -16.77 19.06 18.42
C GLU A 30 -16.13 17.70 18.70
N SER A 31 -16.08 16.84 17.69
CA SER A 31 -15.29 15.61 17.74
C SER A 31 -13.86 15.96 18.17
N ASN A 32 -13.28 15.15 19.05
CA ASN A 32 -11.89 15.25 19.48
C ASN A 32 -10.87 14.95 18.35
N TRP A 33 -11.34 14.66 17.14
CA TRP A 33 -10.57 14.28 15.97
C TRP A 33 -10.82 15.24 14.82
N ASP A 34 -9.72 15.69 14.21
CA ASP A 34 -9.74 16.49 12.99
C ASP A 34 -10.14 15.62 11.79
N TRP A 35 -10.57 16.28 10.73
CA TRP A 35 -10.71 15.63 9.42
C TRP A 35 -9.32 15.21 8.92
N THR A 36 -9.23 14.00 8.36
CA THR A 36 -8.03 13.61 7.59
C THR A 36 -7.90 14.49 6.35
N GLN A 37 -6.68 14.61 5.83
CA GLN A 37 -6.52 15.11 4.46
C GLN A 37 -7.30 14.23 3.49
N GLY A 38 -7.71 14.83 2.37
CA GLY A 38 -8.43 14.13 1.32
C GLY A 38 -7.53 13.11 0.63
N PHE A 39 -8.07 11.93 0.31
CA PHE A 39 -7.41 10.97 -0.55
C PHE A 39 -8.21 10.76 -1.84
N SER A 40 -7.49 10.52 -2.94
CA SER A 40 -8.05 10.25 -4.26
C SER A 40 -8.68 8.85 -4.31
N VAL A 41 -9.88 8.78 -4.91
CA VAL A 41 -10.53 7.51 -5.26
C VAL A 41 -10.10 6.96 -6.62
N LYS A 42 -9.26 7.68 -7.39
CA LYS A 42 -8.83 7.21 -8.73
C LYS A 42 -7.95 5.98 -8.65
N ASP A 43 -7.08 5.96 -7.65
CA ASP A 43 -6.03 4.96 -7.53
C ASP A 43 -6.58 3.78 -6.71
N VAL A 44 -6.43 2.56 -7.22
CA VAL A 44 -6.78 1.32 -6.51
C VAL A 44 -5.61 0.94 -5.60
N GLY A 45 -5.91 0.31 -4.47
CA GLY A 45 -4.88 -0.15 -3.53
C GLY A 45 -5.20 0.15 -2.08
N VAL A 46 -4.26 -0.21 -1.21
CA VAL A 46 -4.37 -0.06 0.24
C VAL A 46 -3.41 1.02 0.71
N LEU A 47 -3.89 1.91 1.58
CA LEU A 47 -3.07 2.91 2.25
C LEU A 47 -3.56 3.12 3.69
N SER A 48 -2.64 3.46 4.59
CA SER A 48 -2.97 3.88 5.95
C SER A 48 -2.92 5.40 6.05
N ILE A 49 -3.94 6.01 6.66
CA ILE A 49 -3.98 7.46 6.91
C ILE A 49 -4.02 7.78 8.41
N GLN A 50 -3.47 8.93 8.79
CA GLN A 50 -3.55 9.43 10.16
C GLN A 50 -4.76 10.35 10.35
N ALA A 51 -5.63 10.01 11.30
CA ALA A 51 -6.61 10.92 11.87
C ALA A 51 -6.08 11.48 13.20
N ARG A 52 -5.73 12.77 13.22
CA ARG A 52 -5.14 13.42 14.41
C ARG A 52 -6.19 13.99 15.34
N SER A 53 -5.84 14.08 16.62
CA SER A 53 -6.69 14.69 17.62
C SER A 53 -6.58 16.21 17.58
N CYS A 54 -7.72 16.91 17.65
CA CYS A 54 -7.76 18.37 17.79
C CYS A 54 -7.12 18.86 19.11
N LYS A 55 -7.05 17.97 20.12
CA LYS A 55 -6.61 18.29 21.48
C LYS A 55 -5.13 18.02 21.73
N SER A 56 -4.52 17.12 20.97
CA SER A 56 -3.11 16.74 21.16
C SER A 56 -2.49 16.32 19.83
N SER A 57 -1.40 16.99 19.46
CA SER A 57 -0.63 16.67 18.26
C SER A 57 -0.06 15.26 18.27
N HIS A 58 0.17 14.68 19.45
CA HIS A 58 0.76 13.35 19.62
C HIS A 58 -0.28 12.21 19.62
N ARG A 59 -1.57 12.55 19.64
CA ARG A 59 -2.65 11.56 19.63
C ARG A 59 -3.21 11.46 18.22
N TYR A 60 -3.07 10.29 17.60
CA TYR A 60 -3.64 9.96 16.31
C TYR A 60 -4.28 8.57 16.32
N LYS A 61 -5.13 8.31 15.33
CA LYS A 61 -5.61 6.98 14.96
C LYS A 61 -5.16 6.67 13.55
N LEU A 62 -4.78 5.41 13.32
CA LEU A 62 -4.47 4.89 12.01
C LEU A 62 -5.73 4.28 11.41
N ILE A 63 -6.02 4.68 10.18
CA ILE A 63 -7.19 4.24 9.44
C ILE A 63 -6.69 3.61 8.16
N ARG A 64 -7.04 2.35 7.97
CA ARG A 64 -6.78 1.66 6.72
C ARG A 64 -7.87 1.99 5.72
N VAL A 65 -7.44 2.38 4.54
CA VAL A 65 -8.31 2.63 3.38
C VAL A 65 -7.93 1.64 2.29
N ASP A 66 -8.86 0.75 1.97
CA ASP A 66 -8.71 -0.27 0.93
C ASP A 66 -9.66 0.07 -0.23
N LYS A 67 -9.09 0.50 -1.35
CA LYS A 67 -9.79 0.89 -2.57
C LYS A 67 -9.70 -0.27 -3.55
N ARG A 68 -10.85 -0.81 -3.96
CA ARG A 68 -10.93 -1.93 -4.90
C ARG A 68 -11.83 -1.60 -6.07
N LEU A 69 -11.38 -1.89 -7.29
CA LEU A 69 -12.24 -1.87 -8.46
C LEU A 69 -12.91 -3.23 -8.59
N ILE A 70 -14.24 -3.25 -8.53
CA ILE A 70 -15.03 -4.45 -8.81
C ILE A 70 -15.98 -4.07 -9.94
N GLU A 71 -15.81 -4.72 -11.10
CA GLU A 71 -16.47 -4.35 -12.35
C GLU A 71 -16.18 -2.89 -12.74
N ASN A 72 -17.18 -2.01 -12.63
CA ASN A 72 -17.09 -0.57 -12.92
C ASN A 72 -17.33 0.29 -11.68
N THR A 73 -17.24 -0.30 -10.48
CA THR A 73 -17.49 0.40 -9.21
C THR A 73 -16.25 0.34 -8.32
N ILE A 74 -15.83 1.51 -7.84
CA ILE A 74 -14.75 1.61 -6.84
C ILE A 74 -15.37 1.48 -5.45
N PHE A 75 -15.04 0.39 -4.76
CA PHE A 75 -15.37 0.18 -3.36
C PHE A 75 -14.27 0.79 -2.50
N VAL A 76 -14.68 1.62 -1.54
CA VAL A 76 -13.77 2.21 -0.54
C VAL A 76 -14.12 1.59 0.81
N ILE A 77 -13.29 0.68 1.27
CA ILE A 77 -13.44 0.01 2.57
C ILE A 77 -12.55 0.76 3.57
N VAL A 78 -13.16 1.20 4.66
CA VAL A 78 -12.47 1.97 5.70
C VAL A 78 -12.56 1.20 7.01
N GLU A 79 -11.42 0.86 7.59
CA GLU A 79 -11.33 0.18 8.88
C GLU A 79 -10.26 0.82 9.78
N GLU A 80 -10.34 0.58 11.09
CA GLU A 80 -9.25 0.92 12.00
C GLU A 80 -8.05 0.01 11.68
N GLU A 81 -6.85 0.59 11.59
CA GLU A 81 -5.65 -0.18 11.24
C GLU A 81 -5.31 -1.18 12.34
N ASP A 82 -4.89 -2.38 11.92
CA ASP A 82 -4.33 -3.37 12.84
C ASP A 82 -2.88 -3.05 13.15
N LEU A 83 -2.61 -2.63 14.38
CA LEU A 83 -1.27 -2.23 14.81
C LEU A 83 -0.27 -3.39 14.85
N GLN A 84 -0.74 -4.65 14.84
CA GLN A 84 0.15 -5.82 14.76
C GLN A 84 0.59 -6.11 13.33
N GLN A 85 -0.21 -5.72 12.33
CA GLN A 85 0.04 -5.91 10.90
C GLN A 85 -0.41 -4.67 10.11
N PRO A 86 0.23 -3.51 10.34
CA PRO A 86 -0.18 -2.26 9.73
C PRO A 86 0.19 -2.24 8.25
N THR A 87 -0.40 -1.34 7.48
CA THR A 87 0.02 -1.15 6.09
C THR A 87 1.48 -0.68 5.98
N TYR A 88 1.93 0.20 6.90
CA TYR A 88 3.33 0.68 6.97
C TYR A 88 3.88 0.52 8.39
N MET A 89 5.13 0.05 8.50
CA MET A 89 5.86 -0.12 9.75
C MET A 89 7.24 0.53 9.63
N ILE A 90 7.64 1.32 10.63
CA ILE A 90 9.00 1.84 10.75
C ILE A 90 9.65 1.16 11.94
N GLU A 91 10.76 0.46 11.69
CA GLU A 91 11.52 -0.26 12.70
C GLU A 91 12.89 0.37 12.90
N ASN A 92 13.18 0.77 14.12
CA ASN A 92 14.49 1.23 14.53
C ASN A 92 15.19 0.14 15.36
N CYS A 93 16.00 -0.68 14.71
CA CYS A 93 16.84 -1.69 15.35
C CYS A 93 18.23 -1.14 15.74
N SER A 94 18.47 0.17 15.63
CA SER A 94 19.69 0.77 16.15
C SER A 94 19.69 0.76 17.67
N LYS A 95 20.85 0.46 18.25
CA LYS A 95 21.13 0.55 19.69
C LYS A 95 21.58 1.96 20.09
N TYR A 96 21.88 2.83 19.13
CA TYR A 96 22.59 4.08 19.38
C TYR A 96 21.93 5.30 18.75
N VAL A 97 21.01 5.12 17.81
CA VAL A 97 20.37 6.20 17.07
C VAL A 97 18.88 6.10 17.27
N SER A 98 18.26 7.18 17.73
CA SER A 98 16.81 7.37 17.69
C SER A 98 16.41 8.19 16.47
N LEU A 99 15.15 8.07 16.07
CA LEU A 99 14.63 8.69 14.87
C LEU A 99 13.53 9.71 15.21
N MET A 100 13.53 10.80 14.46
CA MET A 100 12.42 11.73 14.35
C MET A 100 11.88 11.66 12.92
N VAL A 101 10.64 11.23 12.76
CA VAL A 101 10.03 10.99 11.46
C VAL A 101 8.86 11.93 11.25
N HIS A 102 8.80 12.61 10.12
CA HIS A 102 7.64 13.41 9.73
C HIS A 102 7.43 13.40 8.22
N GLN A 103 6.26 13.80 7.76
CA GLN A 103 6.03 14.02 6.33
C GLN A 103 6.49 15.42 5.89
N PRO A 104 6.99 15.58 4.64
CA PRO A 104 7.23 16.89 4.04
C PRO A 104 5.97 17.77 4.14
N GLY A 105 6.14 19.06 4.42
CA GLY A 105 5.01 19.97 4.65
C GLY A 105 4.36 19.88 6.03
N PHE A 106 4.69 18.84 6.82
CA PHE A 106 4.08 18.55 8.13
C PHE A 106 5.13 18.40 9.27
N PRO A 107 6.06 19.37 9.47
CA PRO A 107 7.15 19.24 10.44
C PRO A 107 6.72 19.33 11.91
N LYS A 108 5.49 19.77 12.21
CA LYS A 108 4.95 19.82 13.59
C LYS A 108 4.40 18.47 14.06
N THR A 109 4.28 17.53 13.13
CA THR A 109 3.64 16.24 13.30
C THR A 109 4.72 15.19 13.18
N VAL A 110 5.58 15.18 14.20
CA VAL A 110 6.75 14.30 14.31
C VAL A 110 6.37 13.08 15.12
N ASP A 111 6.68 11.91 14.58
CA ASP A 111 6.69 10.64 15.27
C ASP A 111 8.11 10.34 15.74
N TYR A 112 8.24 10.03 17.02
CA TYR A 112 9.50 9.78 17.69
C TYR A 112 9.67 8.28 17.86
N ILE A 113 10.80 7.74 17.40
CA ILE A 113 11.10 6.29 17.45
C ILE A 113 12.39 6.12 18.24
N ASP A 114 12.29 5.58 19.46
CA ASP A 114 13.44 5.36 20.32
C ASP A 114 14.34 4.23 19.75
N VAL A 115 15.49 4.03 20.37
CA VAL A 115 16.37 2.88 20.05
C VAL A 115 15.62 1.56 20.29
N MET A 116 15.82 0.58 19.40
CA MET A 116 15.20 -0.75 19.49
C MET A 116 13.65 -0.72 19.54
N GLU A 117 13.02 0.27 18.92
CA GLU A 117 11.57 0.44 18.88
C GLU A 117 11.02 0.30 17.46
N LYS A 118 9.74 -0.04 17.34
CA LYS A 118 9.00 0.02 16.08
C LYS A 118 7.65 0.65 16.26
N ILE A 119 7.20 1.38 15.25
CA ILE A 119 5.90 2.03 15.25
C ILE A 119 5.16 1.80 13.93
N PRO A 120 3.83 1.56 13.98
CA PRO A 120 3.00 1.62 12.79
C PRO A 120 2.94 3.05 12.29
N PHE A 121 2.91 3.23 10.97
CA PHE A 121 2.91 4.54 10.33
C PHE A 121 1.71 4.70 9.40
N GLY A 122 1.24 5.94 9.28
CA GLY A 122 0.19 6.32 8.34
C GLY A 122 0.50 7.65 7.67
N ILE A 123 -0.06 7.85 6.49
CA ILE A 123 0.09 9.05 5.69
C ILE A 123 -0.83 10.16 6.22
N ILE A 124 -0.25 11.34 6.45
CA ILE A 124 -0.98 12.57 6.79
C ILE A 124 -1.60 13.18 5.54
N ASN A 125 -0.84 13.26 4.43
CA ASN A 125 -1.31 13.82 3.16
C ASN A 125 -1.19 12.82 1.98
N PRO A 126 -2.26 12.06 1.69
CA PRO A 126 -2.27 11.07 0.61
C PRO A 126 -2.31 11.66 -0.80
N GLU A 127 -2.53 12.96 -0.97
CA GLU A 127 -2.63 13.58 -2.29
C GLU A 127 -1.27 13.94 -2.91
N GLU A 128 -0.23 14.13 -2.08
CA GLU A 128 1.04 14.76 -2.51
C GLU A 128 1.97 13.86 -3.35
N GLY A 129 1.47 12.72 -3.84
CA GLY A 129 2.07 11.85 -4.85
C GLY A 129 3.35 11.10 -4.46
N SER A 130 4.26 11.72 -3.71
CA SER A 130 5.56 11.15 -3.36
C SER A 130 5.57 10.33 -2.07
N HIS A 131 4.44 10.29 -1.34
CA HIS A 131 4.25 9.65 -0.02
C HIS A 131 5.52 9.59 0.84
N SER A 132 6.30 10.66 0.85
CA SER A 132 7.64 10.61 1.41
C SER A 132 7.62 10.90 2.90
N ILE A 133 8.61 10.37 3.60
CA ILE A 133 8.93 10.72 4.98
C ILE A 133 10.33 11.31 5.03
N ILE A 134 10.54 12.19 6.00
CA ILE A 134 11.84 12.77 6.36
C ILE A 134 12.21 12.18 7.71
N CYS A 135 13.40 11.58 7.75
CA CYS A 135 14.01 11.03 8.95
C CYS A 135 15.15 11.94 9.39
N GLN A 136 15.06 12.43 10.61
CA GLN A 136 16.13 13.12 11.34
C GLN A 136 16.67 12.17 12.40
N PHE A 137 17.96 12.29 12.71
CA PHE A 137 18.67 11.35 13.57
C PHE A 137 19.09 11.99 14.88
N CYS A 138 18.95 11.24 15.98
CA CYS A 138 19.38 11.65 17.31
C CYS A 138 20.33 10.59 17.87
N ILE A 139 21.48 10.99 18.42
CA ILE A 139 22.40 10.05 19.07
C ILE A 139 21.96 9.80 20.51
N GLY A 140 21.76 8.53 20.83
CA GLY A 140 21.28 8.04 22.12
C GLY A 140 19.77 7.86 22.16
N SER A 141 19.28 7.30 23.27
CA SER A 141 17.85 7.11 23.50
C SER A 141 17.13 8.44 23.74
N LEU A 142 15.90 8.55 23.22
CA LEU A 142 15.02 9.71 23.43
C LEU A 142 14.71 9.96 24.91
N LYS A 143 14.73 8.91 25.73
CA LYS A 143 14.49 9.00 27.19
C LYS A 143 15.67 9.60 27.95
N SER A 144 16.83 9.70 27.31
CA SER A 144 18.11 10.06 27.93
C SER A 144 18.67 11.40 27.45
N ASN A 145 17.80 12.33 27.01
CA ASN A 145 18.18 13.61 26.39
C ASN A 145 19.15 13.41 25.21
N PRO A 146 18.64 12.90 24.08
CA PRO A 146 19.48 12.55 22.94
C PRO A 146 20.12 13.80 22.33
N LYS A 147 21.29 13.62 21.69
CA LYS A 147 21.94 14.70 20.96
C LYS A 147 21.41 14.72 19.53
N MET A 148 20.71 15.79 19.16
CA MET A 148 20.31 16.01 17.76
C MET A 148 21.53 16.04 16.86
N VAL A 149 21.42 15.36 15.72
CA VAL A 149 22.41 15.45 14.65
C VAL A 149 21.90 16.50 13.68
N ASP A 150 22.45 17.70 13.82
CA ASP A 150 22.15 18.78 12.89
C ASP A 150 22.64 18.39 11.47
N GLU A 151 21.93 18.86 10.44
CA GLU A 151 22.30 18.78 9.02
C GLU A 151 22.10 17.44 8.29
N VAL A 152 21.71 16.35 8.97
CA VAL A 152 21.40 15.07 8.29
C VAL A 152 19.91 14.80 8.28
N GLU A 153 19.28 15.14 7.15
CA GLU A 153 17.93 14.73 6.82
C GLU A 153 17.98 13.65 5.74
N PHE A 154 17.23 12.58 5.96
CA PHE A 154 17.14 11.49 5.01
C PHE A 154 15.70 11.32 4.54
N ARG A 155 15.48 11.41 3.23
CA ARG A 155 14.15 11.38 2.63
C ARG A 155 13.89 10.01 2.01
N ILE A 156 12.78 9.39 2.42
CA ILE A 156 12.38 8.05 1.96
C ILE A 156 11.02 8.16 1.29
N ASN A 157 10.87 7.62 0.10
CA ASN A 157 9.55 7.38 -0.50
C ASN A 157 9.03 6.03 0.00
N ILE A 158 7.93 6.03 0.77
CA ILE A 158 7.40 4.81 1.40
C ILE A 158 6.73 3.85 0.41
N GLU A 159 6.62 4.24 -0.86
CA GLU A 159 6.15 3.37 -1.95
C GLU A 159 7.30 2.67 -2.68
N GLU A 160 8.54 3.17 -2.54
CA GLU A 160 9.72 2.58 -3.17
C GLU A 160 10.35 1.52 -2.26
N MET A 161 9.97 0.26 -2.47
CA MET A 161 10.43 -0.89 -1.69
C MET A 161 11.75 -1.48 -2.23
N ASP A 162 12.31 -2.45 -1.50
CA ASP A 162 13.54 -3.21 -1.84
C ASP A 162 14.82 -2.38 -1.98
N LYS A 163 14.86 -1.20 -1.35
CA LYS A 163 16.04 -0.36 -1.24
C LYS A 163 16.91 -0.74 -0.05
N ASN A 164 18.22 -0.61 -0.24
CA ASN A 164 19.23 -0.66 0.80
C ASN A 164 20.11 0.59 0.67
N GLU A 165 20.17 1.41 1.70
CA GLU A 165 21.03 2.59 1.71
C GLU A 165 21.88 2.66 2.97
N LEU A 166 23.08 3.21 2.80
CA LEU A 166 24.03 3.46 3.87
C LEU A 166 23.99 4.95 4.22
N ILE A 167 23.61 5.24 5.46
CA ILE A 167 23.47 6.59 6.01
C ILE A 167 24.65 6.86 6.94
N LYS A 168 25.42 7.90 6.64
CA LYS A 168 26.55 8.34 7.49
C LYS A 168 26.10 9.46 8.40
N ILE A 169 26.07 9.19 9.69
CA ILE A 169 25.61 10.12 10.73
C ILE A 169 26.84 10.76 11.40
N PRO A 170 27.08 12.07 11.25
CA PRO A 170 28.18 12.76 11.90
C PRO A 170 27.94 12.81 13.41
N THR A 171 28.90 12.32 14.19
CA THR A 171 28.80 12.30 15.67
C THR A 171 29.69 13.35 16.34
N GLY A 172 30.43 14.14 15.56
CA GLY A 172 31.45 15.07 16.04
C GLY A 172 32.74 14.40 16.51
N PHE A 173 32.82 13.07 16.50
CA PHE A 173 34.05 12.29 16.68
C PHE A 173 34.60 11.86 15.31
N CYS A 174 35.91 11.57 15.22
CA CYS A 174 36.64 11.35 13.95
C CYS A 174 36.09 10.24 13.04
N GLN A 175 35.18 9.40 13.53
CA GLN A 175 34.45 8.40 12.75
C GLN A 175 32.96 8.60 13.03
N GLY A 176 32.22 9.14 12.06
CA GLY A 176 30.77 9.18 12.11
C GLY A 176 30.19 7.77 12.31
N ARG A 177 28.93 7.68 12.73
CA ARG A 177 28.22 6.40 12.83
C ARG A 177 27.65 6.03 11.47
N ILE A 178 27.58 4.74 11.18
CA ILE A 178 26.93 4.22 10.00
C ILE A 178 25.61 3.61 10.45
N LEU A 179 24.54 3.96 9.75
CA LEU A 179 23.21 3.37 9.91
C LEU A 179 22.79 2.85 8.54
N TYR A 180 22.33 1.60 8.50
CA TYR A 180 21.80 0.99 7.29
C TYR A 180 20.29 1.10 7.30
N MET A 181 19.71 1.56 6.20
CA MET A 181 18.27 1.64 6.00
C MET A 181 17.87 0.67 4.90
N ARG A 182 16.85 -0.14 5.19
CA ARG A 182 16.29 -1.12 4.27
C ARG A 182 14.79 -0.94 4.19
N THR A 183 14.24 -1.01 2.98
CA THR A 183 12.79 -1.08 2.76
C THR A 183 12.43 -2.45 2.19
N TYR A 184 11.37 -3.09 2.67
CA TYR A 184 10.92 -4.39 2.15
C TYR A 184 9.43 -4.60 2.44
N THR A 185 8.83 -5.59 1.78
CA THR A 185 7.44 -5.99 2.04
C THR A 185 7.40 -7.36 2.72
N ASP A 186 6.64 -7.46 3.79
CA ASP A 186 6.30 -8.76 4.40
C ASP A 186 4.82 -9.08 4.14
N GLY A 187 4.60 -10.21 3.46
CA GLY A 187 3.28 -10.76 3.21
C GLY A 187 3.01 -11.91 4.16
N SER A 188 2.51 -11.63 5.36
CA SER A 188 2.04 -12.71 6.23
C SER A 188 0.71 -13.27 5.71
N VAL A 189 0.73 -14.47 5.15
CA VAL A 189 -0.50 -15.23 4.90
C VAL A 189 -0.96 -15.79 6.23
N SER A 190 -1.79 -15.03 6.94
CA SER A 190 -2.50 -15.55 8.11
C SER A 190 -3.34 -16.75 7.67
N SER A 191 -2.84 -17.95 7.94
CA SER A 191 -3.53 -19.23 7.72
C SER A 191 -4.63 -19.43 8.78
N GLN A 192 -5.49 -18.43 8.97
CA GLN A 192 -6.72 -18.61 9.74
C GLN A 192 -7.78 -19.21 8.82
N LYS A 193 -7.86 -20.55 8.90
CA LYS A 193 -8.90 -21.40 8.32
C LYS A 193 -10.28 -20.75 8.48
N ASN A 194 -10.95 -20.49 7.36
CA ASN A 194 -12.39 -20.19 7.20
C ASN A 194 -12.85 -18.73 7.03
N THR A 195 -11.97 -17.77 6.83
CA THR A 195 -12.40 -16.46 6.26
C THR A 195 -11.43 -16.04 5.18
N GLU A 196 -11.96 -15.65 4.02
CA GLU A 196 -11.26 -15.07 2.87
C GLU A 196 -10.63 -13.69 3.23
N LYS A 197 -9.83 -13.63 4.29
CA LYS A 197 -9.02 -12.46 4.58
C LYS A 197 -7.83 -12.53 3.62
N SER A 198 -7.95 -11.77 2.54
CA SER A 198 -6.83 -11.40 1.67
C SER A 198 -5.60 -11.11 2.54
N GLY A 199 -4.47 -11.77 2.26
CA GLY A 199 -3.25 -11.61 3.03
C GLY A 199 -2.90 -10.14 3.22
N ARG A 200 -2.54 -9.74 4.45
CA ARG A 200 -2.13 -8.37 4.72
C ARG A 200 -0.65 -8.24 4.39
N ILE A 201 -0.34 -7.31 3.50
CA ILE A 201 1.03 -6.93 3.15
C ILE A 201 1.39 -5.73 4.02
N THR A 202 2.49 -5.84 4.76
CA THR A 202 3.07 -4.75 5.54
C THR A 202 4.33 -4.25 4.84
N LYS A 203 4.45 -2.94 4.64
CA LYS A 203 5.65 -2.29 4.11
C LYS A 203 6.54 -1.85 5.27
N TYR A 204 7.77 -2.34 5.30
CA TYR A 204 8.75 -2.07 6.36
C TYR A 204 9.80 -1.06 5.91
N ILE A 205 10.15 -0.15 6.82
CA ILE A 205 11.33 0.71 6.74
C ILE A 205 12.17 0.43 7.99
N LYS A 206 13.25 -0.33 7.83
CA LYS A 206 14.09 -0.82 8.92
C LYS A 206 15.43 -0.09 8.95
N PHE A 207 15.81 0.42 10.12
CA PHE A 207 17.10 1.04 10.39
C PHE A 207 17.93 0.14 11.32
N THR A 208 19.19 -0.13 11.00
CA THR A 208 20.06 -1.02 11.78
C THR A 208 21.53 -0.56 11.80
N ASP A 209 22.25 -0.85 12.88
CA ASP A 209 23.67 -0.48 13.05
C ASP A 209 24.62 -1.40 12.27
N THR A 210 24.19 -2.62 11.98
CA THR A 210 24.98 -3.63 11.26
C THR A 210 24.38 -3.86 9.90
N PHE A 211 25.22 -4.07 8.90
CA PHE A 211 24.76 -4.56 7.62
C PHE A 211 24.21 -5.97 7.85
N ASP A 212 22.90 -6.13 7.81
CA ASP A 212 22.23 -7.43 7.89
C ASP A 212 22.48 -8.14 6.54
N GLU A 213 23.62 -8.84 6.41
CA GLU A 213 23.83 -9.81 5.32
C GLU A 213 22.93 -11.04 5.51
N ASP A 214 22.56 -11.32 6.77
CA ASP A 214 21.93 -12.57 7.24
C ASP A 214 20.43 -12.45 7.54
N LEU A 215 19.73 -11.38 7.12
CA LEU A 215 18.27 -11.48 6.99
C LEU A 215 18.02 -12.37 5.77
N ASP A 216 17.92 -13.66 6.08
CA ASP A 216 17.74 -14.80 5.20
C ASP A 216 17.02 -14.43 3.89
N GLU A 217 17.43 -15.09 2.81
CA GLU A 217 16.62 -15.21 1.58
C GLU A 217 15.13 -15.47 1.93
N ASP A 218 14.86 -16.18 3.05
CA ASP A 218 13.54 -16.45 3.63
C ASP A 218 12.69 -15.26 4.11
N GLU A 219 13.26 -14.12 4.50
CA GLU A 219 12.52 -12.93 5.01
C GLU A 219 12.34 -11.83 3.97
N THR A 220 13.15 -11.81 2.91
CA THR A 220 12.84 -11.00 1.73
C THR A 220 11.95 -11.76 0.79
N VAL A 221 10.65 -11.55 0.95
CA VAL A 221 9.71 -11.84 -0.13
C VAL A 221 10.02 -10.87 -1.28
N LYS A 222 10.90 -11.26 -2.21
CA LYS A 222 11.02 -10.63 -3.54
C LYS A 222 9.70 -10.87 -4.26
N ALA A 223 8.72 -10.03 -3.98
CA ALA A 223 7.44 -10.05 -4.65
C ALA A 223 7.64 -9.46 -6.05
N HIS A 224 7.84 -10.33 -7.04
CA HIS A 224 7.76 -9.89 -8.43
C HIS A 224 6.28 -9.76 -8.78
N THR A 225 5.76 -8.54 -8.72
CA THR A 225 4.42 -8.21 -9.18
C THR A 225 4.50 -7.73 -10.62
N LEU A 226 3.98 -8.54 -11.54
CA LEU A 226 3.73 -8.12 -12.92
C LEU A 226 2.23 -7.91 -13.07
N GLU A 227 1.85 -6.65 -13.29
CA GLU A 227 0.48 -6.26 -13.59
C GLU A 227 0.38 -5.90 -15.08
N ILE A 228 -0.43 -6.67 -15.82
CA ILE A 228 -0.75 -6.37 -17.21
C ILE A 228 -2.23 -6.03 -17.28
N ASN A 229 -2.52 -4.78 -17.62
CA ASN A 229 -3.88 -4.31 -17.89
C ASN A 229 -4.07 -4.16 -19.41
N VAL A 230 -4.86 -5.06 -19.99
CA VAL A 230 -5.27 -4.97 -21.40
C VAL A 230 -6.73 -4.55 -21.45
N LYS A 231 -6.97 -3.33 -21.94
CA LYS A 231 -8.32 -2.78 -22.07
C LYS A 231 -9.23 -3.67 -22.93
N GLU A 232 -8.76 -4.05 -24.12
CA GLU A 232 -9.55 -4.78 -25.10
C GLU A 232 -8.66 -5.72 -25.92
N LEU A 233 -9.11 -6.96 -26.12
CA LEU A 233 -8.43 -7.94 -26.96
C LEU A 233 -9.45 -8.74 -27.78
N GLY A 234 -9.24 -8.79 -29.10
CA GLY A 234 -10.14 -9.46 -30.04
C GLY A 234 -9.40 -10.50 -30.89
N PHE A 235 -9.99 -11.69 -31.02
CA PHE A 235 -9.52 -12.74 -31.93
C PHE A 235 -10.60 -13.07 -32.96
N SER A 236 -10.26 -13.00 -34.24
CA SER A 236 -11.13 -13.42 -35.34
C SER A 236 -10.58 -14.70 -35.97
N LEU A 237 -11.42 -15.74 -36.04
CA LEU A 237 -11.14 -16.96 -36.77
C LEU A 237 -11.77 -16.86 -38.16
N ILE A 238 -10.93 -16.81 -39.20
CA ILE A 238 -11.38 -16.64 -40.58
C ILE A 238 -11.19 -17.97 -41.33
N SER A 239 -12.27 -18.51 -41.90
CA SER A 239 -12.21 -19.62 -42.86
C SER A 239 -12.02 -19.10 -44.27
N GLN A 240 -11.33 -19.89 -45.07
CA GLN A 240 -11.40 -19.77 -46.51
C GLN A 240 -12.46 -20.74 -47.04
N VAL A 241 -13.61 -20.21 -47.48
CA VAL A 241 -14.75 -21.01 -47.98
C VAL A 241 -14.58 -21.31 -49.48
N SER A 242 -13.95 -20.40 -50.23
CA SER A 242 -13.64 -20.58 -51.65
C SER A 242 -12.28 -19.96 -52.00
N LYS A 243 -11.80 -20.09 -53.24
CA LYS A 243 -10.54 -19.44 -53.67
C LYS A 243 -10.52 -17.92 -53.48
N PHE A 244 -11.69 -17.29 -53.44
CA PHE A 244 -11.83 -15.83 -53.31
C PHE A 244 -12.63 -15.39 -52.07
N ASP A 245 -13.31 -16.31 -51.38
CA ASP A 245 -14.14 -15.98 -50.23
C ASP A 245 -13.48 -16.37 -48.90
N ARG A 246 -13.27 -15.36 -48.06
CA ARG A 246 -12.94 -15.50 -46.65
C ARG A 246 -14.16 -15.13 -45.82
N LYS A 247 -14.53 -15.98 -44.87
CA LYS A 247 -15.65 -15.73 -43.98
C LYS A 247 -15.20 -15.87 -42.53
N GLU A 248 -15.54 -14.88 -41.70
CA GLU A 248 -15.37 -14.98 -40.26
C GLU A 248 -16.30 -16.07 -39.71
N ILE A 249 -15.70 -17.01 -38.99
CA ILE A 249 -16.37 -18.17 -38.41
C ILE A 249 -16.74 -17.83 -36.96
N ALA A 250 -15.82 -17.21 -36.24
CA ALA A 250 -15.98 -16.89 -34.84
C ALA A 250 -15.18 -15.64 -34.50
N TYR A 251 -15.76 -14.83 -33.62
CA TYR A 251 -15.08 -13.69 -33.01
C TYR A 251 -15.11 -13.86 -31.50
N ILE A 252 -13.93 -13.80 -30.89
CA ILE A 252 -13.75 -13.85 -29.45
C ILE A 252 -13.34 -12.45 -29.02
N TYR A 253 -14.06 -11.91 -28.06
CA TYR A 253 -13.83 -10.59 -27.51
C TYR A 253 -13.66 -10.68 -26.00
N MET A 254 -12.59 -10.06 -25.52
CA MET A 254 -12.23 -10.01 -24.11
C MET A 254 -12.00 -8.56 -23.73
N LYS A 255 -12.56 -8.14 -22.60
CA LYS A 255 -12.46 -6.77 -22.11
C LYS A 255 -12.00 -6.74 -20.65
N ASP A 256 -11.19 -5.74 -20.35
CA ASP A 256 -10.59 -5.48 -19.04
C ASP A 256 -9.92 -6.75 -18.50
N ILE A 257 -8.92 -7.22 -19.24
CA ILE A 257 -8.13 -8.38 -18.87
C ILE A 257 -7.04 -7.91 -17.92
N GLU A 258 -7.04 -8.48 -16.72
CA GLU A 258 -6.05 -8.20 -15.69
C GLU A 258 -5.29 -9.50 -15.40
N PHE A 259 -3.97 -9.41 -15.52
CA PHE A 259 -3.07 -10.48 -15.13
C PHE A 259 -2.17 -9.97 -14.01
N GLU A 260 -2.28 -10.61 -12.85
CA GLU A 260 -1.40 -10.38 -11.71
C GLU A 260 -0.61 -11.65 -11.47
N ILE A 261 0.70 -11.58 -11.71
CA ILE A 261 1.62 -12.61 -11.22
C ILE A 261 2.21 -12.08 -9.94
N MET A 262 2.07 -12.85 -8.86
CA MET A 262 2.81 -12.62 -7.63
C MET A 262 3.67 -13.84 -7.39
N GLU A 263 4.97 -13.68 -7.62
CA GLU A 263 5.97 -14.71 -7.35
C GLU A 263 6.73 -14.35 -6.08
N THR A 264 6.82 -15.33 -5.18
CA THR A 264 7.58 -15.28 -3.93
C THR A 264 8.43 -16.56 -3.87
N GLU A 265 9.41 -16.65 -2.98
CA GLU A 265 10.23 -17.86 -2.84
C GLU A 265 9.42 -19.12 -2.46
N LYS A 266 8.33 -18.93 -1.71
CA LYS A 266 7.51 -20.04 -1.17
C LYS A 266 6.27 -20.32 -2.02
N HIS A 267 5.76 -19.31 -2.71
CA HIS A 267 4.48 -19.37 -3.39
C HIS A 267 4.50 -18.62 -4.72
N LYS A 268 3.87 -19.21 -5.72
CA LYS A 268 3.55 -18.53 -6.97
C LYS A 268 2.04 -18.43 -7.09
N LYS A 269 1.52 -17.20 -7.08
CA LYS A 269 0.10 -16.91 -7.26
C LYS A 269 -0.07 -16.28 -8.63
N PHE A 270 -1.03 -16.81 -9.39
CA PHE A 270 -1.47 -16.26 -10.65
C PHE A 270 -2.93 -15.86 -10.46
N LEU A 271 -3.22 -14.56 -10.61
CA LEU A 271 -4.57 -14.06 -10.69
C LEU A 271 -4.82 -13.67 -12.15
N PHE A 272 -5.87 -14.27 -12.71
CA PHE A 272 -6.40 -13.87 -14.00
C PHE A 272 -7.83 -13.39 -13.76
N SER A 273 -8.08 -12.13 -14.06
CA SER A 273 -9.40 -11.51 -13.98
C SER A 273 -9.79 -10.98 -15.36
N MET A 274 -11.08 -11.05 -15.68
CA MET A 274 -11.64 -10.59 -16.93
C MET A 274 -13.09 -10.17 -16.68
N ASN A 275 -13.42 -8.91 -16.97
CA ASN A 275 -14.78 -8.41 -16.77
C ASN A 275 -15.78 -9.01 -17.76
N SER A 276 -15.39 -9.11 -19.03
CA SER A 276 -16.31 -9.64 -20.05
C SER A 276 -15.60 -10.55 -21.02
N PHE A 277 -16.28 -11.65 -21.32
CA PHE A 277 -15.89 -12.65 -22.30
C PHE A 277 -17.08 -12.89 -23.21
N GLN A 278 -16.95 -12.47 -24.46
CA GLN A 278 -17.99 -12.67 -25.46
C GLN A 278 -17.43 -13.53 -26.60
N ILE A 279 -18.21 -14.53 -26.98
CA ILE A 279 -17.98 -15.31 -28.18
C ILE A 279 -19.19 -15.06 -29.09
N ASP A 280 -18.92 -14.57 -30.29
CA ASP A 280 -19.90 -14.56 -31.36
C ASP A 280 -19.57 -15.67 -32.35
N ASN A 281 -20.56 -16.50 -32.67
CA ASN A 281 -20.46 -17.57 -33.66
C ASN A 281 -21.29 -17.17 -34.87
N GLN A 282 -20.63 -16.87 -35.98
CA GLN A 282 -21.28 -16.33 -37.18
C GLN A 282 -21.62 -17.41 -38.23
N ILE A 283 -21.59 -18.69 -37.86
CA ILE A 283 -22.00 -19.79 -38.74
C ILE A 283 -23.50 -20.09 -38.61
N ASN A 284 -24.24 -19.91 -39.70
CA ASN A 284 -25.70 -20.11 -39.75
C ASN A 284 -26.15 -21.53 -40.15
N TYR A 285 -25.22 -22.51 -40.28
CA TYR A 285 -25.55 -23.88 -40.72
C TYR A 285 -24.63 -24.94 -40.06
N ASN A 286 -25.26 -25.96 -39.45
CA ASN A 286 -24.67 -27.15 -38.83
C ASN A 286 -23.53 -26.89 -37.84
N ILE A 287 -23.93 -26.73 -36.57
CA ILE A 287 -23.08 -26.35 -35.44
C ILE A 287 -22.10 -27.49 -35.11
N LEU A 288 -20.83 -27.32 -35.50
CA LEU A 288 -19.72 -27.79 -34.67
C LEU A 288 -19.84 -27.03 -33.34
N PHE A 289 -19.78 -27.71 -32.20
CA PHE A 289 -19.72 -27.07 -30.88
C PHE A 289 -18.24 -26.72 -30.60
N PRO A 290 -17.74 -25.53 -30.93
CA PRO A 290 -16.37 -25.19 -30.58
C PRO A 290 -16.28 -25.08 -29.06
N VAL A 291 -15.52 -25.98 -28.44
CA VAL A 291 -15.11 -25.81 -27.06
C VAL A 291 -13.97 -24.79 -27.07
N ILE A 292 -14.31 -23.52 -26.84
CA ILE A 292 -13.35 -22.40 -26.84
C ILE A 292 -12.59 -22.32 -25.51
N LEU A 293 -13.27 -22.67 -24.41
CA LEU A 293 -12.65 -22.86 -23.11
C LEU A 293 -13.03 -24.25 -22.60
N LYS A 294 -12.02 -25.09 -22.41
CA LYS A 294 -12.17 -26.39 -21.76
C LYS A 294 -11.52 -26.29 -20.38
N PRO A 295 -12.28 -26.38 -19.28
CA PRO A 295 -11.66 -26.53 -17.97
C PRO A 295 -10.89 -27.86 -17.94
N THR A 296 -9.59 -27.78 -17.68
CA THR A 296 -8.74 -28.94 -17.42
C THR A 296 -8.46 -29.03 -15.93
N LYS A 297 -8.38 -30.27 -15.42
CA LYS A 297 -7.91 -30.53 -14.06
C LYS A 297 -6.40 -30.34 -13.96
#